data_AF-A0A1V8TF23-F1
#
_entry.id   AF-A0A1V8TF23-F1
#
_cell.length_a   1.000
_cell.length_b   1.000
_cell.length_c   1.000
_cell.angle_alpha   90.00
_cell.angle_beta   90.00
_cell.angle_gamma   90.00
#
_symmetry.space_group_name_H-M   'P 1'
#
loop_
_entity.id
_entity.type
_entity.pdbx_description
1 polymer ?
#
loop_
_entity_poly.entity_id
_entity_poly.type
_entity_poly.pdbx_seq_one_letter_code
_entity_poly.pdbx_strand_id
1 'polypeptide(L)'
;MDPFSTDSELVNIHTAFTQAQYNLVLSDYEASSFSESNRLAVQVLQYRAQLALGQASQVLSTISASKASSSPDLAAVRSLALYLNGSEDDAATHAESLAEQHGSNVNVQVLAGTVLARAGKQEQALQLLAKHEGSLDAVALIVQIHLSQNRVDLAKKEAQSARAFAQDALGVNLCEAWVGMRTGGDAYQAAFYVFEELAQGTSTVSAASLIAQAVAELHLHRFEEAESALGQALALEPENETALVDKYVLDTITGKETTLPKDTELLEDLDAKREAFQQALSKYSPKFEA
;
A
#
# COMPACT_ATOMS: atom_id res chain seq x y z
N MET A 1 -12.74 -9.71 17.10
CA MET A 1 -12.08 -8.60 17.83
C MET A 1 -10.70 -8.44 17.24
N ASP A 2 -10.36 -7.22 16.79
CA ASP A 2 -9.08 -6.93 16.15
C ASP A 2 -7.91 -7.22 17.11
N PRO A 3 -6.93 -8.08 16.74
CA PRO A 3 -5.77 -8.33 17.58
C PRO A 3 -4.88 -7.09 17.77
N PHE A 4 -5.10 -6.01 17.03
CA PHE A 4 -4.33 -4.76 17.09
C PHE A 4 -5.07 -3.61 17.79
N SER A 5 -6.10 -3.92 18.60
CA SER A 5 -6.78 -2.91 19.40
C SER A 5 -5.83 -2.19 20.37
N THR A 6 -6.24 -1.02 20.88
CA THR A 6 -5.43 -0.14 21.74
C THR A 6 -4.88 -0.81 23.00
N ASP A 7 -5.57 -1.83 23.50
CA ASP A 7 -5.18 -2.58 24.70
C ASP A 7 -4.27 -3.78 24.40
N SER A 8 -3.94 -4.01 23.12
CA SER A 8 -3.13 -5.12 22.67
C SER A 8 -1.63 -4.86 22.84
N GLU A 9 -0.89 -5.91 23.21
CA GLU A 9 0.58 -5.93 23.17
C GLU A 9 1.12 -5.64 21.76
N LEU A 10 0.32 -5.89 20.71
CA LEU A 10 0.69 -5.74 19.32
C LEU A 10 0.50 -4.32 18.76
N VAL A 11 -0.11 -3.39 19.53
CA VAL A 11 -0.51 -2.07 19.02
C VAL A 11 0.68 -1.26 18.48
N ASN A 12 1.83 -1.30 19.17
CA ASN A 12 2.98 -0.49 18.81
C ASN A 12 3.67 -0.99 17.54
N ILE A 13 3.89 -2.31 17.42
CA ILE A 13 4.48 -2.92 16.21
C ILE A 13 3.54 -2.76 15.00
N HIS A 14 2.22 -2.88 15.22
CA HIS A 14 1.24 -2.68 14.15
C HIS A 14 1.16 -1.22 13.71
N THR A 15 1.24 -0.27 14.64
CA THR A 15 1.33 1.16 14.33
C THR A 15 2.57 1.47 13.51
N ALA A 16 3.75 0.98 13.94
CA ALA A 16 5.00 1.13 13.19
C ALA A 16 4.90 0.55 11.78
N PHE A 17 4.30 -0.64 11.64
CA PHE A 17 4.06 -1.26 10.33
C PHE A 17 3.12 -0.42 9.46
N THR A 18 2.02 0.07 10.02
CA THR A 18 1.02 0.90 9.32
C THR A 18 1.61 2.23 8.85
N GLN A 19 2.56 2.79 9.61
CA GLN A 19 3.30 4.00 9.26
C GLN A 19 4.51 3.74 8.33
N ALA A 20 4.65 2.52 7.81
CA ALA A 20 5.74 2.08 6.95
C ALA A 20 7.15 2.20 7.59
N GLN A 21 7.25 2.13 8.91
CA GLN A 21 8.53 2.08 9.63
C GLN A 21 9.07 0.64 9.64
N TYR A 22 9.25 0.05 8.46
CA TYR A 22 9.58 -1.37 8.32
C TYR A 22 10.91 -1.74 8.97
N ASN A 23 11.91 -0.86 8.91
CA ASN A 23 13.18 -1.08 9.60
C ASN A 23 13.01 -1.15 11.12
N LEU A 24 12.17 -0.28 11.70
CA LEU A 24 11.85 -0.30 13.13
C LEU A 24 11.13 -1.59 13.53
N VAL A 25 10.18 -2.05 12.70
CA VAL A 25 9.48 -3.34 12.88
C VAL A 25 10.48 -4.51 12.98
N LEU A 26 11.59 -4.44 12.24
CA LEU A 26 12.61 -5.48 12.23
C LEU A 26 13.67 -5.33 13.33
N SER A 27 14.03 -4.10 13.73
CA SER A 27 15.12 -3.86 14.68
C SER A 27 14.66 -3.87 16.15
N ASP A 28 13.49 -3.28 16.44
CA ASP A 28 13.11 -2.93 17.81
C ASP A 28 12.07 -3.88 18.41
N TYR A 29 11.47 -4.74 17.58
CA TYR A 29 10.43 -5.68 18.00
C TYR A 29 10.89 -7.12 17.84
N GLU A 30 11.49 -7.69 18.87
CA GLU A 30 11.86 -9.11 18.89
C GLU A 30 10.67 -9.98 19.30
N ALA A 31 10.33 -11.00 18.51
CA ALA A 31 9.21 -11.91 18.81
C ALA A 31 9.34 -12.62 20.18
N SER A 32 10.55 -12.84 20.68
CA SER A 32 10.79 -13.41 22.02
C SER A 32 10.30 -12.53 23.16
N SER A 33 10.24 -11.22 22.95
CA SER A 33 9.81 -10.22 23.93
C SER A 33 8.29 -10.13 24.09
N PHE A 34 7.54 -10.82 23.22
CA PHE A 34 6.08 -10.88 23.26
C PHE A 34 5.57 -12.17 23.90
N SER A 35 4.33 -12.13 24.38
CA SER A 35 3.60 -13.31 24.84
C SER A 35 3.57 -14.43 23.78
N GLU A 36 3.58 -15.69 24.23
CA GLU A 36 3.68 -16.85 23.34
C GLU A 36 2.57 -16.88 22.27
N SER A 37 1.36 -16.46 22.64
CA SER A 37 0.22 -16.33 21.72
C SER A 37 0.41 -15.27 20.63
N ASN A 38 1.22 -14.24 20.88
CA ASN A 38 1.44 -13.12 19.96
C ASN A 38 2.69 -13.27 19.08
N ARG A 39 3.57 -14.23 19.38
CA ARG A 39 4.83 -14.42 18.63
C ARG A 39 4.60 -14.63 17.13
N LEU A 40 3.59 -15.40 16.77
CA LEU A 40 3.27 -15.64 15.36
C LEU A 40 2.80 -14.35 14.66
N ALA A 41 1.95 -13.55 15.31
CA ALA A 41 1.49 -12.29 14.75
C ALA A 41 2.65 -11.30 14.54
N VAL A 42 3.59 -11.22 15.49
CA VAL A 42 4.82 -10.44 15.34
C VAL A 42 5.66 -10.94 14.17
N GLN A 43 5.90 -12.25 14.06
CA GLN A 43 6.64 -12.82 12.95
C GLN A 43 6.00 -12.51 11.60
N VAL A 44 4.66 -12.58 11.50
CA VAL A 44 3.94 -12.22 10.27
C VAL A 44 4.15 -10.75 9.92
N LEU A 45 4.08 -9.82 10.88
CA LEU A 45 4.37 -8.40 10.64
C LEU A 45 5.83 -8.18 10.20
N GLN A 46 6.79 -8.87 10.81
CA GLN A 46 8.18 -8.82 10.41
C GLN A 46 8.39 -9.33 8.97
N TYR A 47 7.78 -10.46 8.60
CA TYR A 47 7.87 -10.93 7.22
C TYR A 47 7.20 -9.96 6.24
N ARG A 48 6.05 -9.37 6.60
CA ARG A 48 5.40 -8.33 5.78
C ARG A 48 6.31 -7.11 5.61
N ALA A 49 7.03 -6.70 6.66
CA ALA A 49 8.00 -5.61 6.60
C ALA A 49 9.19 -5.95 5.68
N GLN A 50 9.72 -7.17 5.75
CA GLN A 50 10.74 -7.66 4.82
C GLN A 50 10.25 -7.64 3.36
N LEU A 51 9.01 -8.06 3.12
CA LEU A 51 8.41 -8.02 1.79
C LEU A 51 8.27 -6.59 1.26
N ALA A 52 7.88 -5.64 2.11
CA ALA A 52 7.80 -4.22 1.74
C ALA A 52 9.18 -3.63 1.42
N LEU A 53 10.24 -4.12 2.04
CA LEU A 53 11.64 -3.75 1.77
C LEU A 53 12.27 -4.53 0.60
N GLY A 54 11.47 -5.23 -0.22
CA GLY A 54 11.96 -5.95 -1.40
C GLY A 54 12.70 -7.26 -1.10
N GLN A 55 12.62 -7.79 0.13
CA GLN A 55 13.38 -8.97 0.57
C GLN A 55 12.62 -10.29 0.33
N ALA A 56 11.82 -10.38 -0.74
CA ALA A 56 10.96 -11.54 -1.02
C ALA A 56 11.73 -12.87 -1.10
N SER A 57 12.89 -12.88 -1.76
CA SER A 57 13.76 -14.06 -1.83
C SER A 57 14.20 -14.58 -0.45
N GLN A 58 14.49 -13.67 0.49
CA GLN A 58 14.91 -14.06 1.86
C GLN A 58 13.74 -14.65 2.64
N VAL A 59 12.55 -14.05 2.53
CA VAL A 59 11.31 -14.58 3.13
C VAL A 59 11.02 -15.98 2.60
N LEU A 60 11.13 -16.20 1.28
CA LEU A 60 10.94 -17.51 0.65
C LEU A 60 11.93 -18.58 1.11
N SER A 61 13.19 -18.20 1.38
CA SER A 61 14.19 -19.11 1.96
C SER A 61 13.89 -19.47 3.41
N THR A 62 13.34 -18.53 4.18
CA THR A 62 13.04 -18.70 5.61
C THR A 62 11.77 -19.51 5.83
N ILE A 63 10.75 -19.27 5.00
CA ILE A 63 9.47 -19.97 5.03
C ILE A 63 9.47 -21.03 3.93
N SER A 64 10.08 -22.17 4.18
CA SER A 64 10.02 -23.32 3.26
C SER A 64 8.59 -23.76 2.99
N ALA A 65 8.36 -24.51 1.90
CA ALA A 65 7.05 -25.10 1.61
C ALA A 65 6.53 -25.97 2.78
N SER A 66 7.42 -26.73 3.42
CA SER A 66 7.07 -27.53 4.61
C SER A 66 6.66 -26.68 5.81
N LYS A 67 7.34 -25.55 6.05
CA LYS A 67 7.00 -24.62 7.14
C LYS A 67 5.67 -23.92 6.85
N ALA A 68 5.44 -23.52 5.60
CA ALA A 68 4.16 -22.95 5.18
C ALA A 68 2.99 -23.91 5.41
N SER A 69 3.13 -25.20 5.13
CA SER A 69 2.06 -26.18 5.37
C SER A 69 1.67 -26.36 6.85
N SER A 70 2.50 -25.88 7.79
CA SER A 70 2.22 -25.99 9.23
C SER A 70 1.40 -24.83 9.80
N SER A 71 1.26 -23.72 9.08
CA SER A 71 0.54 -22.54 9.53
C SER A 71 -0.09 -21.80 8.35
N PRO A 72 -1.42 -21.56 8.35
CA PRO A 72 -2.08 -20.81 7.29
C PRO A 72 -1.54 -19.37 7.20
N ASP A 73 -1.13 -18.77 8.31
CA ASP A 73 -0.53 -17.43 8.37
C ASP A 73 0.79 -17.39 7.59
N LEU A 74 1.68 -18.36 7.83
CA LEU A 74 2.96 -18.45 7.11
C LEU A 74 2.77 -18.86 5.64
N ALA A 75 1.76 -19.66 5.32
CA ALA A 75 1.39 -19.96 3.94
C ALA A 75 0.94 -18.70 3.19
N ALA A 76 0.14 -17.85 3.83
CA ALA A 76 -0.32 -16.59 3.26
C ALA A 76 0.84 -15.61 3.02
N VAL A 77 1.78 -15.50 3.98
CA VAL A 77 3.03 -14.73 3.79
C VAL A 77 3.84 -15.27 2.62
N ARG A 78 4.03 -16.59 2.54
CA ARG A 78 4.76 -17.23 1.43
C ARG A 78 4.08 -16.96 0.08
N SER A 79 2.75 -16.98 0.04
CA SER A 79 1.98 -16.67 -1.18
C SER A 79 2.27 -15.25 -1.68
N LEU A 80 2.25 -14.26 -0.79
CA LEU A 80 2.61 -12.88 -1.15
C LEU A 80 4.08 -12.76 -1.57
N ALA A 81 4.98 -13.48 -0.89
CA ALA A 81 6.39 -13.51 -1.25
C ALA A 81 6.64 -14.10 -2.64
N LEU A 82 5.90 -15.14 -3.04
CA LEU A 82 5.97 -15.71 -4.39
C LEU A 82 5.52 -14.70 -5.44
N TYR A 83 4.42 -13.99 -5.18
CA TYR A 83 3.92 -12.94 -6.08
C TYR A 83 4.98 -11.86 -6.30
N LEU A 84 5.53 -11.30 -5.22
CA LEU A 84 6.55 -10.25 -5.27
C LEU A 84 7.88 -10.70 -5.86
N ASN A 85 8.12 -12.02 -5.95
CA ASN A 85 9.32 -12.60 -6.56
C ASN A 85 9.06 -13.05 -8.02
N GLY A 86 7.97 -12.58 -8.64
CA GLY A 86 7.64 -12.79 -10.06
C GLY A 86 6.95 -14.11 -10.38
N SER A 87 6.46 -14.86 -9.38
CA SER A 87 5.69 -16.10 -9.56
C SER A 87 4.19 -15.85 -9.38
N GLU A 88 3.63 -14.94 -10.18
CA GLU A 88 2.29 -14.38 -9.99
C GLU A 88 1.17 -15.43 -10.12
N ASP A 89 1.19 -16.26 -11.16
CA ASP A 89 0.17 -17.28 -11.42
C ASP A 89 0.10 -18.35 -10.32
N ASP A 90 1.27 -18.84 -9.89
CA ASP A 90 1.40 -19.81 -8.80
C ASP A 90 0.92 -19.19 -7.47
N ALA A 91 1.30 -17.94 -7.21
CA ALA A 91 0.87 -17.21 -6.03
C ALA A 91 -0.65 -16.99 -6.02
N ALA A 92 -1.26 -16.65 -7.15
CA ALA A 92 -2.71 -16.47 -7.26
C ALA A 92 -3.46 -17.78 -7.01
N THR A 93 -2.97 -18.89 -7.57
CA THR A 93 -3.54 -20.22 -7.35
C THR A 93 -3.45 -20.65 -5.88
N HIS A 94 -2.30 -20.40 -5.24
CA HIS A 94 -2.13 -20.66 -3.80
C HIS A 94 -3.04 -19.77 -2.95
N ALA A 95 -3.19 -18.48 -3.31
CA ALA A 95 -4.07 -17.55 -2.60
C ALA A 95 -5.54 -17.97 -2.67
N GLU A 96 -6.02 -18.45 -3.83
CA GLU A 96 -7.37 -19.02 -3.99
C GLU A 96 -7.57 -20.23 -3.07
N SER A 97 -6.62 -21.19 -3.09
CA SER A 97 -6.68 -22.37 -2.23
C SER A 97 -6.70 -22.01 -0.74
N LEU A 98 -5.92 -21.01 -0.32
CA LEU A 98 -5.92 -20.54 1.06
C LEU A 98 -7.23 -19.84 1.44
N ALA A 99 -7.80 -19.05 0.54
CA ALA A 99 -9.07 -18.36 0.74
C ALA A 99 -10.24 -19.35 0.94
N GLU A 100 -10.20 -20.48 0.23
CA GLU A 100 -11.19 -21.57 0.37
C GLU A 100 -11.03 -22.33 1.68
N GLN A 101 -9.80 -22.73 2.04
CA GLN A 101 -9.54 -23.61 3.19
C GLN A 101 -9.51 -22.86 4.52
N HIS A 102 -9.05 -21.61 4.51
CA HIS A 102 -8.71 -20.83 5.70
C HIS A 102 -9.24 -19.39 5.65
N GLY A 103 -10.34 -19.15 4.95
CA GLY A 103 -10.89 -17.80 4.73
C GLY A 103 -11.41 -17.05 5.96
N SER A 104 -11.41 -17.67 7.16
CA SER A 104 -11.68 -17.00 8.44
C SER A 104 -10.41 -16.50 9.14
N ASN A 105 -9.21 -16.93 8.72
CA ASN A 105 -7.95 -16.43 9.27
C ASN A 105 -7.66 -15.03 8.71
N VAL A 106 -7.45 -14.05 9.60
CA VAL A 106 -7.26 -12.64 9.22
C VAL A 106 -6.02 -12.41 8.36
N ASN A 107 -4.92 -13.11 8.62
CA ASN A 107 -3.71 -13.00 7.81
C ASN A 107 -3.92 -13.59 6.41
N VAL A 108 -4.69 -14.69 6.31
CA VAL A 108 -5.12 -15.23 5.02
C VAL A 108 -5.99 -14.20 4.28
N GLN A 109 -6.99 -13.62 4.95
CA GLN A 109 -7.87 -12.61 4.35
C GLN A 109 -7.06 -11.46 3.74
N VAL A 110 -6.14 -10.87 4.51
CA VAL A 110 -5.34 -9.72 4.10
C VAL A 110 -4.29 -10.09 3.04
N LEU A 111 -3.49 -11.13 3.28
CA LEU A 111 -2.35 -11.44 2.41
C LEU A 111 -2.77 -12.17 1.14
N ALA A 112 -3.66 -13.16 1.23
CA ALA A 112 -4.22 -13.79 0.03
C ALA A 112 -5.12 -12.79 -0.71
N GLY A 113 -5.89 -11.96 -0.01
CA GLY A 113 -6.67 -10.87 -0.60
C GLY A 113 -5.79 -9.89 -1.39
N THR A 114 -4.61 -9.55 -0.86
CA THR A 114 -3.63 -8.70 -1.56
C THR A 114 -3.15 -9.34 -2.86
N VAL A 115 -2.78 -10.63 -2.81
CA VAL A 115 -2.35 -11.38 -4.00
C VAL A 115 -3.47 -11.46 -5.05
N LEU A 116 -4.69 -11.81 -4.64
CA LEU A 116 -5.85 -11.89 -5.52
C LEU A 116 -6.16 -10.54 -6.18
N ALA A 117 -6.14 -9.46 -5.40
CA ALA A 117 -6.40 -8.12 -5.92
C ALA A 117 -5.36 -7.68 -6.96
N ARG A 118 -4.07 -7.93 -6.69
CA ARG A 118 -2.97 -7.61 -7.61
C ARG A 118 -2.98 -8.50 -8.86
N ALA A 119 -3.37 -9.75 -8.73
CA ALA A 119 -3.58 -10.68 -9.86
C ALA A 119 -4.86 -10.40 -10.69
N GLY A 120 -5.51 -9.25 -10.49
CA GLY A 120 -6.73 -8.88 -11.22
C GLY A 120 -8.02 -9.60 -10.76
N LYS A 121 -7.96 -10.47 -9.75
CA LYS A 121 -9.09 -11.20 -9.17
C LYS A 121 -9.77 -10.41 -8.04
N GLN A 122 -10.02 -9.12 -8.28
CA GLN A 122 -10.48 -8.17 -7.26
C GLN A 122 -11.81 -8.57 -6.61
N GLU A 123 -12.74 -9.14 -7.36
CA GLU A 123 -14.04 -9.59 -6.82
C GLU A 123 -13.87 -10.73 -5.81
N GLN A 124 -12.99 -11.70 -6.10
CA GLN A 124 -12.68 -12.78 -5.16
C GLN A 124 -11.98 -12.23 -3.91
N ALA A 125 -11.08 -11.25 -4.08
CA ALA A 125 -10.42 -10.59 -2.96
C ALA A 125 -11.45 -9.91 -2.03
N LEU A 126 -12.40 -9.15 -2.59
CA LEU A 126 -13.47 -8.52 -1.82
C LEU A 126 -14.35 -9.54 -1.08
N GLN A 127 -14.70 -10.65 -1.73
CA GLN A 127 -15.48 -11.74 -1.10
C GLN A 127 -14.74 -12.40 0.06
N LEU A 128 -13.42 -12.55 -0.04
CA LEU A 128 -12.59 -13.05 1.04
C LEU A 128 -12.51 -12.02 2.19
N LEU A 129 -12.22 -10.76 1.87
CA LEU A 129 -12.03 -9.69 2.85
C LEU A 129 -13.32 -9.37 3.61
N ALA A 130 -14.49 -9.47 2.96
CA ALA A 130 -15.79 -9.27 3.59
C ALA A 130 -16.09 -10.26 4.75
N LYS A 131 -15.28 -11.32 4.90
CA LYS A 131 -15.35 -12.27 6.02
C LYS A 131 -14.63 -11.77 7.29
N HIS A 132 -14.00 -10.60 7.25
CA HIS A 132 -13.32 -10.03 8.41
C HIS A 132 -14.28 -9.76 9.57
N GLU A 133 -13.80 -9.96 10.81
CA GLU A 133 -14.55 -9.69 12.03
C GLU A 133 -13.98 -8.47 12.77
N GLY A 134 -14.05 -7.32 12.09
CA GLY A 134 -13.57 -6.04 12.62
C GLY A 134 -12.08 -5.80 12.45
N SER A 135 -11.42 -6.49 11.51
CA SER A 135 -10.01 -6.22 11.17
C SER A 135 -9.87 -4.92 10.38
N LEU A 136 -9.06 -3.98 10.89
CA LEU A 136 -8.75 -2.74 10.16
C LEU A 136 -7.86 -2.95 8.95
N ASP A 137 -6.93 -3.90 8.97
CA ASP A 137 -6.11 -4.25 7.81
C ASP A 137 -6.99 -4.71 6.63
N ALA A 138 -8.03 -5.50 6.89
CA ALA A 138 -8.97 -5.94 5.87
C ALA A 138 -9.80 -4.78 5.32
N VAL A 139 -10.31 -3.89 6.19
CA VAL A 139 -11.01 -2.66 5.80
C VAL A 139 -10.13 -1.80 4.88
N ALA A 140 -8.88 -1.57 5.28
CA ALA A 140 -7.94 -0.76 4.51
C ALA A 140 -7.72 -1.34 3.10
N LEU A 141 -7.61 -2.67 2.99
CA LEU A 141 -7.47 -3.31 1.68
C LEU A 141 -8.75 -3.24 0.84
N ILE A 142 -9.94 -3.40 1.44
CA ILE A 142 -11.22 -3.19 0.73
C ILE A 142 -11.30 -1.77 0.17
N VAL A 143 -10.97 -0.77 0.98
CA VAL A 143 -10.94 0.65 0.57
C VAL A 143 -10.00 0.83 -0.61
N GLN A 144 -8.77 0.30 -0.54
CA GLN A 144 -7.79 0.38 -1.64
C GLN A 144 -8.30 -0.27 -2.93
N ILE A 145 -8.93 -1.45 -2.85
CA ILE A 145 -9.53 -2.13 -4.01
C ILE A 145 -10.65 -1.29 -4.61
N HIS A 146 -11.55 -0.74 -3.80
CA HIS A 146 -12.62 0.11 -4.32
C HIS A 146 -12.11 1.41 -4.95
N LEU A 147 -11.06 2.01 -4.39
CA LEU A 147 -10.43 3.19 -4.97
C LEU A 147 -9.77 2.88 -6.32
N SER A 148 -9.09 1.74 -6.46
CA SER A 148 -8.50 1.32 -7.75
C SER A 148 -9.55 1.03 -8.82
N GLN A 149 -10.75 0.60 -8.41
CA GLN A 149 -11.92 0.41 -9.27
C GLN A 149 -12.68 1.71 -9.59
N ASN A 150 -12.20 2.87 -9.13
CA ASN A 150 -12.92 4.15 -9.22
C ASN A 150 -14.28 4.18 -8.49
N ARG A 151 -14.49 3.28 -7.53
CA ARG A 151 -15.70 3.19 -6.71
C ARG A 151 -15.53 3.94 -5.38
N VAL A 152 -15.36 5.25 -5.48
CA VAL A 152 -15.17 6.15 -4.32
C VAL A 152 -16.35 6.09 -3.36
N ASP A 153 -17.55 5.85 -3.89
CA ASP A 153 -18.79 5.65 -3.11
C ASP A 153 -18.68 4.47 -2.15
N LEU A 154 -18.18 3.32 -2.62
CA LEU A 154 -18.02 2.12 -1.81
C LEU A 154 -16.85 2.27 -0.83
N ALA A 155 -15.72 2.82 -1.28
CA ALA A 155 -14.57 3.09 -0.44
C ALA A 155 -14.93 4.00 0.76
N LYS A 156 -15.70 5.06 0.50
CA LYS A 156 -16.19 5.97 1.55
C LYS A 156 -17.12 5.26 2.53
N LYS A 157 -18.04 4.43 2.03
CA LYS A 157 -18.97 3.67 2.88
C LYS A 157 -18.21 2.72 3.82
N GLU A 158 -17.21 2.02 3.29
CA GLU A 158 -16.39 1.08 4.05
C GLU A 158 -15.59 1.78 5.17
N ALA A 159 -14.88 2.86 4.82
CA ALA A 159 -14.12 3.67 5.79
C ALA A 159 -15.03 4.22 6.91
N GLN A 160 -16.23 4.69 6.56
CA GLN A 160 -17.22 5.18 7.52
C GLN A 160 -17.76 4.09 8.43
N SER A 161 -17.99 2.88 7.90
CA SER A 161 -18.45 1.77 8.75
C SER A 161 -17.41 1.33 9.78
N ALA A 162 -16.11 1.46 9.47
CA ALA A 162 -15.04 1.12 10.40
C ALA A 162 -15.03 1.99 11.67
N ARG A 163 -15.51 3.25 11.58
CA ARG A 163 -15.65 4.13 12.76
C ARG A 163 -16.55 3.54 13.85
N ALA A 164 -17.47 2.63 13.51
CA ALA A 164 -18.35 2.01 14.48
C ALA A 164 -17.62 1.14 15.51
N PHE A 165 -16.42 0.65 15.19
CA PHE A 165 -15.63 -0.21 16.08
C PHE A 165 -14.19 0.28 16.31
N ALA A 166 -13.74 1.34 15.62
CA ALA A 166 -12.36 1.84 15.68
C ALA A 166 -12.27 3.37 15.50
N GLN A 167 -13.02 4.11 16.32
CA GLN A 167 -13.27 5.56 16.13
C GLN A 167 -12.01 6.43 15.99
N ASP A 168 -10.97 6.15 16.78
CA ASP A 168 -9.73 6.95 16.85
C ASP A 168 -8.51 6.20 16.30
N ALA A 169 -8.73 5.09 15.58
CA ALA A 169 -7.65 4.29 15.05
C ALA A 169 -6.99 4.97 13.85
N LEU A 170 -5.65 4.99 13.82
CA LEU A 170 -4.87 5.52 12.71
C LEU A 170 -5.29 4.93 11.36
N GLY A 171 -5.58 3.62 11.31
CA GLY A 171 -6.02 2.96 10.08
C GLY A 171 -7.30 3.55 9.48
N VAL A 172 -8.24 4.01 10.31
CA VAL A 172 -9.46 4.69 9.84
C VAL A 172 -9.14 6.06 9.26
N ASN A 173 -8.29 6.84 9.95
CA ASN A 173 -7.86 8.15 9.46
C ASN A 173 -7.14 8.04 8.11
N LEU A 174 -6.29 7.02 7.93
CA LEU A 174 -5.62 6.73 6.65
C LEU A 174 -6.61 6.38 5.54
N CYS A 175 -7.60 5.52 5.80
CA CYS A 175 -8.63 5.17 4.83
C CYS A 175 -9.41 6.41 4.37
N GLU A 176 -9.80 7.26 5.31
CA GLU A 176 -10.50 8.51 5.00
C GLU A 176 -9.62 9.50 4.22
N ALA A 177 -8.33 9.58 4.53
CA ALA A 177 -7.39 10.40 3.79
C ALA A 177 -7.25 9.92 2.33
N TRP A 178 -7.13 8.61 2.08
CA TRP A 178 -7.09 8.06 0.71
C TRP A 178 -8.38 8.33 -0.07
N VAL A 179 -9.54 8.16 0.58
CA VAL A 179 -10.84 8.54 0.00
C VAL A 179 -10.89 10.04 -0.31
N GLY A 180 -10.37 10.88 0.59
CA GLY A 180 -10.27 12.32 0.42
C GLY A 180 -9.42 12.71 -0.79
N MET A 181 -8.24 12.11 -0.94
CA MET A 181 -7.36 12.30 -2.09
C MET A 181 -8.03 11.92 -3.41
N ARG A 182 -8.85 10.86 -3.42
CA ARG A 182 -9.61 10.47 -4.62
C ARG A 182 -10.83 11.37 -4.89
N THR A 183 -11.41 11.96 -3.85
CA THR A 183 -12.58 12.85 -3.95
C THR A 183 -12.19 14.23 -4.47
N GLY A 184 -11.08 14.77 -3.98
CA GLY A 184 -10.55 16.08 -4.35
C GLY A 184 -11.35 17.28 -3.85
N GLY A 185 -10.99 18.46 -4.36
CA GLY A 185 -11.51 19.75 -3.87
C GLY A 185 -11.11 19.99 -2.41
N ASP A 186 -12.07 20.42 -1.59
CA ASP A 186 -11.83 20.70 -0.16
C ASP A 186 -11.35 19.47 0.64
N ALA A 187 -11.59 18.25 0.11
CA ALA A 187 -11.15 17.02 0.74
C ALA A 187 -9.63 16.85 0.76
N TYR A 188 -8.88 17.52 -0.13
CA TYR A 188 -7.42 17.50 -0.11
C TYR A 188 -6.86 18.06 1.20
N GLN A 189 -7.46 19.14 1.71
CA GLN A 189 -6.99 19.78 2.95
C GLN A 189 -7.18 18.85 4.17
N ALA A 190 -8.28 18.09 4.21
CA ALA A 190 -8.52 17.12 5.27
C ALA A 190 -7.53 15.94 5.21
N ALA A 191 -7.28 15.41 4.01
CA ALA A 191 -6.29 14.35 3.82
C ALA A 191 -4.86 14.81 4.15
N PHE A 192 -4.51 16.04 3.76
CA PHE A 192 -3.23 16.66 4.07
C PHE A 192 -2.93 16.63 5.58
N TYR A 193 -3.86 17.04 6.44
CA TYR A 193 -3.61 17.07 7.89
C TYR A 193 -3.28 15.68 8.47
N VAL A 194 -3.91 14.63 7.95
CA VAL A 194 -3.60 13.24 8.35
C VAL A 194 -2.18 12.86 7.94
N PHE A 195 -1.78 13.16 6.71
CA PHE A 195 -0.43 12.83 6.23
C PHE A 195 0.65 13.70 6.86
N GLU A 196 0.35 14.97 7.13
CA GLU A 196 1.24 15.89 7.83
C GLU A 196 1.52 15.39 9.26
N GLU A 197 0.48 14.99 10.01
CA GLU A 197 0.63 14.41 11.34
C GLU A 197 1.55 13.18 11.33
N LEU A 198 1.43 12.33 10.30
CA LEU A 198 2.29 11.16 10.11
C LEU A 198 3.74 11.53 9.80
N ALA A 199 3.96 12.60 9.05
CA ALA A 199 5.29 13.02 8.60
C ALA A 199 6.03 13.92 9.62
N GLN A 200 5.36 14.44 10.64
CA GLN A 200 5.96 15.36 11.63
C GLN A 200 6.80 14.67 12.71
N GLY A 201 6.56 13.40 13.02
CA GLY A 201 7.25 12.74 14.13
C GLY A 201 8.71 12.40 13.80
N THR A 202 9.65 13.02 14.52
CA THR A 202 11.10 12.88 14.27
C THR A 202 11.62 11.45 14.37
N SER A 203 10.94 10.57 15.11
CA SER A 203 11.25 9.15 15.25
C SER A 203 10.30 8.22 14.48
N THR A 204 9.25 8.78 13.85
CA THR A 204 8.17 8.01 13.18
C THR A 204 8.04 8.32 11.69
N VAL A 205 8.81 9.27 11.17
CA VAL A 205 8.80 9.63 9.75
C VAL A 205 9.34 8.48 8.90
N SER A 206 8.62 8.17 7.82
CA SER A 206 9.04 7.24 6.77
C SER A 206 9.04 7.94 5.42
N ALA A 207 9.73 7.36 4.42
CA ALA A 207 9.64 7.87 3.05
C ALA A 207 8.18 7.89 2.58
N ALA A 208 7.40 6.84 2.91
CA ALA A 208 5.99 6.76 2.55
C ALA A 208 5.12 7.87 3.15
N SER A 209 5.32 8.25 4.42
CA SER A 209 4.57 9.37 5.02
C SER A 209 4.90 10.70 4.36
N LEU A 210 6.18 10.93 4.05
CA LEU A 210 6.64 12.14 3.35
C LEU A 210 6.11 12.23 1.93
N ILE A 211 6.09 11.11 1.20
CA ILE A 211 5.49 11.02 -0.14
C ILE A 211 3.99 11.34 -0.07
N ALA A 212 3.26 10.74 0.87
CA ALA A 212 1.83 11.01 1.03
C ALA A 212 1.54 12.49 1.33
N GLN A 213 2.36 13.12 2.20
CA GLN A 213 2.30 14.55 2.44
C GLN A 213 2.56 15.34 1.16
N ALA A 214 3.64 15.02 0.43
CA ALA A 214 4.01 15.73 -0.79
C ALA A 214 2.92 15.68 -1.86
N VAL A 215 2.29 14.51 -2.06
CA VAL A 215 1.18 14.36 -3.01
C VAL A 215 -0.01 15.23 -2.61
N ALA A 216 -0.34 15.31 -1.32
CA ALA A 216 -1.38 16.22 -0.84
C ALA A 216 -1.03 17.70 -1.07
N GLU A 217 0.21 18.10 -0.81
CA GLU A 217 0.71 19.46 -1.07
C GLU A 217 0.68 19.81 -2.57
N LEU A 218 1.03 18.87 -3.45
CA LEU A 218 0.92 19.03 -4.90
C LEU A 218 -0.52 19.35 -5.33
N HIS A 219 -1.50 18.62 -4.79
CA HIS A 219 -2.92 18.86 -5.05
C HIS A 219 -3.44 20.19 -4.48
N LEU A 220 -2.78 20.71 -3.44
CA LEU A 220 -3.06 22.02 -2.84
C LEU A 220 -2.25 23.17 -3.50
N HIS A 221 -1.49 22.87 -4.56
CA HIS A 221 -0.62 23.82 -5.26
C HIS A 221 0.50 24.43 -4.39
N ARG A 222 0.92 23.71 -3.35
CA ARG A 222 2.01 24.07 -2.42
C ARG A 222 3.30 23.39 -2.86
N PHE A 223 3.83 23.87 -3.98
CA PHE A 223 4.91 23.19 -4.70
C PHE A 223 6.25 23.21 -3.94
N GLU A 224 6.53 24.25 -3.16
CA GLU A 224 7.78 24.38 -2.38
C GLU A 224 7.80 23.36 -1.23
N GLU A 225 6.66 23.19 -0.56
CA GLU A 225 6.46 22.22 0.51
C GLU A 225 6.52 20.79 -0.02
N ALA A 226 5.90 20.53 -1.18
CA ALA A 226 6.01 19.26 -1.87
C ALA A 226 7.47 18.93 -2.26
N GLU A 227 8.24 19.92 -2.75
CA GLU A 227 9.65 19.73 -3.08
C GLU A 227 10.48 19.34 -1.85
N SER A 228 10.25 20.03 -0.72
CA SER A 228 10.91 19.74 0.54
C SER A 228 10.60 18.33 1.05
N ALA A 229 9.33 17.93 1.03
CA ALA A 229 8.90 16.61 1.50
C ALA A 229 9.47 15.47 0.62
N LEU A 230 9.44 15.60 -0.71
CA LEU A 230 10.05 14.62 -1.62
C LEU A 230 11.57 14.57 -1.46
N GLY A 231 12.22 15.71 -1.28
CA GLY A 231 13.66 15.76 -1.00
C GLY A 231 14.05 15.00 0.27
N GLN A 232 13.24 15.12 1.33
CA GLN A 232 13.43 14.35 2.56
C GLN A 232 13.16 12.86 2.35
N ALA A 233 12.12 12.49 1.60
CA ALA A 233 11.81 11.10 1.28
C ALA A 233 12.98 10.41 0.54
N LEU A 234 13.53 11.08 -0.48
CA LEU A 234 14.68 10.60 -1.24
C LEU A 234 15.99 10.62 -0.44
N ALA A 235 16.10 11.46 0.59
CA ALA A 235 17.24 11.38 1.52
C ALA A 235 17.18 10.12 2.41
N LEU A 236 15.98 9.64 2.75
CA LEU A 236 15.78 8.39 3.48
C LEU A 236 15.91 7.17 2.56
N GLU A 237 15.30 7.22 1.38
CA GLU A 237 15.25 6.14 0.40
C GLU A 237 15.57 6.68 -1.00
N PRO A 238 16.86 6.77 -1.39
CA PRO A 238 17.27 7.37 -2.67
C PRO A 238 16.71 6.69 -3.92
N GLU A 239 16.41 5.40 -3.82
CA GLU A 239 15.90 4.56 -4.92
C GLU A 239 14.38 4.36 -4.84
N ASN A 240 13.66 5.14 -4.02
CA ASN A 240 12.21 4.99 -3.90
C ASN A 240 11.52 5.44 -5.20
N GLU A 241 11.00 4.46 -5.96
CA GLU A 241 10.38 4.68 -7.27
C GLU A 241 9.25 5.71 -7.21
N THR A 242 8.35 5.60 -6.23
CA THR A 242 7.21 6.51 -6.07
C THR A 242 7.69 7.95 -5.85
N ALA A 243 8.68 8.17 -4.97
CA ALA A 243 9.23 9.49 -4.73
C ALA A 243 9.91 10.08 -5.97
N LEU A 244 10.62 9.25 -6.75
CA LEU A 244 11.26 9.67 -7.99
C LEU A 244 10.22 10.07 -9.06
N VAL A 245 9.14 9.31 -9.18
CA VAL A 245 8.02 9.60 -10.09
C VAL A 245 7.29 10.88 -9.67
N ASP A 246 6.98 11.05 -8.40
CA ASP A 246 6.31 12.26 -7.89
C ASP A 246 7.21 13.50 -8.05
N LYS A 247 8.53 13.34 -7.89
CA LYS A 247 9.50 14.42 -8.16
C LYS A 247 9.53 14.80 -9.63
N TYR A 248 9.47 13.82 -10.54
CA TYR A 248 9.34 14.08 -11.97
C TYR A 248 8.06 14.88 -12.29
N VAL A 249 6.93 14.52 -11.68
CA VAL A 249 5.67 15.27 -11.85
C VAL A 249 5.82 16.70 -11.37
N LEU A 250 6.35 16.90 -10.15
CA LEU A 250 6.59 18.23 -9.57
C LEU A 250 7.50 19.09 -10.46
N ASP A 251 8.60 18.52 -10.95
CA ASP A 251 9.55 19.25 -11.79
C ASP A 251 8.92 19.61 -13.14
N THR A 252 8.12 18.70 -13.71
CA THR A 252 7.39 18.95 -14.96
C THR A 252 6.39 20.09 -14.80
N ILE A 253 5.57 20.10 -13.75
CA ILE A 253 4.55 21.15 -13.54
C ILE A 253 5.16 22.51 -13.16
N THR A 254 6.35 22.51 -12.56
CA THR A 254 7.09 23.75 -12.23
C THR A 254 8.02 24.22 -13.34
N GLY A 255 8.06 23.52 -14.48
CA GLY A 255 8.82 23.91 -15.67
C GLY A 255 10.33 23.69 -15.55
N LYS A 256 10.76 22.81 -14.64
CA LYS A 256 12.17 22.38 -14.53
C LYS A 256 12.46 21.30 -15.57
N GLU A 257 13.69 21.28 -16.08
CA GLU A 257 14.14 20.16 -16.92
C GLU A 257 14.23 18.90 -16.07
N THR A 258 13.57 17.83 -16.50
CA THR A 258 13.53 16.55 -15.80
C THR A 258 13.40 15.39 -16.76
N THR A 259 13.86 14.22 -16.34
CA THR A 259 13.78 12.96 -17.08
C THR A 259 13.06 11.94 -16.25
N LEU A 260 12.09 11.26 -16.87
CA LEU A 260 11.34 10.21 -16.19
C LEU A 260 12.29 9.08 -15.78
N PRO A 261 12.18 8.54 -14.54
CA PRO A 261 12.99 7.40 -14.12
C PRO A 261 12.74 6.18 -15.03
N LYS A 262 13.79 5.39 -15.24
CA LYS A 262 13.71 4.17 -16.05
C LYS A 262 12.93 3.09 -15.32
N ASP A 263 12.39 2.15 -16.11
CA ASP A 263 11.76 0.92 -15.59
C ASP A 263 10.60 1.19 -14.62
N THR A 264 9.86 2.28 -14.84
CA THR A 264 8.67 2.65 -14.06
C THR A 264 7.39 2.37 -14.83
N GLU A 265 6.31 2.02 -14.12
CA GLU A 265 4.98 1.82 -14.72
C GLU A 265 4.51 3.06 -15.50
N LEU A 266 4.85 4.26 -14.99
CA LEU A 266 4.52 5.52 -15.65
C LEU A 266 5.22 5.67 -17.01
N LEU A 267 6.46 5.19 -17.14
CA LEU A 267 7.20 5.22 -18.41
C LEU A 267 6.56 4.26 -19.42
N GLU A 268 6.16 3.06 -18.98
CA GLU A 268 5.48 2.09 -19.83
C GLU A 268 4.13 2.62 -20.34
N ASP A 269 3.29 3.20 -19.47
CA ASP A 269 2.02 3.81 -19.92
C ASP A 269 2.29 4.99 -20.87
N LEU A 270 3.28 5.85 -20.56
CA LEU A 270 3.61 6.99 -21.42
C LEU A 270 4.05 6.56 -22.82
N ASP A 271 4.88 5.51 -22.92
CA ASP A 271 5.31 4.96 -24.21
C ASP A 271 4.14 4.32 -24.97
N ALA A 272 3.23 3.62 -24.28
CA ALA A 272 1.99 3.13 -24.88
C ALA A 272 1.10 4.28 -25.40
N LYS A 273 0.99 5.39 -24.64
CA LYS A 273 0.26 6.59 -25.11
C LYS A 273 0.93 7.25 -26.31
N ARG A 274 2.27 7.32 -26.33
CA ARG A 274 3.03 7.84 -27.48
C ARG A 274 2.76 7.02 -28.73
N GLU A 275 2.78 5.70 -28.62
CA GLU A 275 2.45 4.81 -29.74
C GLU A 275 1.00 5.04 -30.21
N ALA A 276 0.04 5.05 -29.29
CA ALA A 276 -1.36 5.31 -29.61
C ALA A 276 -1.56 6.68 -30.29
N PHE A 277 -0.82 7.71 -29.86
CA PHE A 277 -0.85 9.03 -30.48
C PHE A 277 -0.28 9.01 -31.91
N GLN A 278 0.83 8.31 -32.16
CA GLN A 278 1.37 8.14 -33.52
C GLN A 278 0.39 7.40 -34.44
N GLN A 279 -0.25 6.35 -33.94
CA GLN A 279 -1.30 5.64 -34.66
C GLN A 279 -2.48 6.56 -34.95
N ALA A 280 -2.87 7.44 -34.03
CA ALA A 280 -3.91 8.43 -34.26
C ALA A 280 -3.50 9.44 -35.33
N LEU A 281 -2.29 10.01 -35.27
CA LEU A 281 -1.77 10.94 -36.28
C LEU A 281 -1.83 10.37 -37.70
N SER A 282 -1.52 9.09 -37.88
CA SER A 282 -1.58 8.43 -39.19
C SER A 282 -2.98 8.44 -39.82
N LYS A 283 -4.04 8.61 -39.01
CA LYS A 283 -5.44 8.67 -39.46
C LYS A 283 -5.89 10.09 -39.83
N TYR A 284 -5.12 11.12 -39.46
CA TYR A 284 -5.44 12.52 -39.73
C TYR A 284 -4.46 13.11 -40.74
N SER A 285 -4.96 13.50 -41.92
CA SER A 285 -4.20 14.33 -42.84
C SER A 285 -4.45 15.81 -42.54
N PRO A 286 -3.42 16.62 -42.28
CA PRO A 286 -3.61 18.06 -42.06
C PRO A 286 -4.21 18.69 -43.32
N LYS A 287 -5.37 19.34 -43.15
CA LYS A 287 -5.96 20.20 -44.19
C LYS A 287 -5.39 21.60 -43.99
N PHE A 288 -4.50 22.02 -44.87
CA PHE A 288 -4.07 23.41 -44.93
C PHE A 288 -5.08 24.18 -45.79
N GLU A 289 -5.61 25.29 -45.28
CA GLU A 289 -6.33 26.27 -46.12
C GLU A 289 -5.32 26.90 -47.08
N ALA A 290 -5.70 26.99 -48.35
CA ALA A 290 -4.87 27.53 -49.44
C ALA A 290 -4.87 29.06 -49.44
#